data_AF-A0A834ZQU4-F1
#
_entry.id   AF-A0A834ZQU4-F1
#
_cell.length_a   1.000
_cell.length_b   1.000
_cell.length_c   1.000
_cell.angle_alpha   90.00
_cell.angle_beta   90.00
_cell.angle_gamma   90.00
#
_symmetry.space_group_name_H-M   'P 1'
#
loop_
_entity.id
_entity.type
_entity.pdbx_description
1 polymer ?
#
loop_
_entity_poly.entity_id
_entity_poly.type
_entity_poly.pdbx_seq_one_letter_code
_entity_poly.pdbx_strand_id
1 'polypeptide(L)'
;MNALRQQRFVREVTIQYNLCNEPWIKYSISIVADKGLKKPLYTSARLKKGEVLYLETHSNRYELCFNGEKMVSAMAASQVQEVETEKLQTHNVHAPNGERSLMDHETVVIDVFRWSRCKKPLPQKVMRSIGIPLPLEYLEVLEENLDWEDVQWSQTGVWIAGKEYVLARVHFLSPN
;
A
#
# COMPACT_ATOMS: atom_id res chain seq x y z
N MET A 1 39.16 15.52 -22.26
CA MET A 1 38.57 15.81 -20.92
C MET A 1 37.09 15.46 -20.96
N ASN A 2 36.53 15.05 -19.82
CA ASN A 2 35.14 14.62 -19.57
C ASN A 2 34.86 13.11 -19.63
N ALA A 3 35.55 12.35 -18.77
CA ALA A 3 34.94 11.19 -18.15
C ALA A 3 33.95 11.71 -17.08
N LEU A 4 32.69 11.95 -17.47
CA LEU A 4 31.62 12.17 -16.51
C LEU A 4 31.54 10.89 -15.65
N ARG A 5 32.14 10.98 -14.46
CA ARG A 5 31.92 10.05 -13.35
C ARG A 5 30.41 9.94 -13.20
N GLN A 6 29.82 8.85 -13.68
CA GLN A 6 28.58 8.33 -13.11
C GLN A 6 28.93 7.93 -11.68
N GLN A 7 28.93 8.93 -10.79
CA GLN A 7 28.99 8.72 -9.37
C GLN A 7 27.68 8.00 -9.04
N ARG A 8 27.75 6.66 -9.04
CA ARG A 8 26.74 5.82 -8.43
C ARG A 8 26.60 6.36 -7.01
N PHE A 9 25.55 7.12 -6.75
CA PHE A 9 25.17 7.49 -5.40
C PHE A 9 24.89 6.18 -4.69
N VAL A 10 25.87 5.71 -3.90
CA VAL A 10 25.65 4.63 -2.95
C VAL A 10 24.70 5.24 -1.93
N ARG A 11 23.41 4.93 -2.06
CA ARG A 11 22.42 5.30 -1.05
C ARG A 11 22.87 4.59 0.22
N GLU A 12 23.32 5.34 1.21
CA GLU A 12 23.59 4.77 2.52
C GLU A 12 22.30 4.14 3.04
N VAL A 13 22.34 2.83 3.24
CA VAL A 13 21.26 2.09 3.87
C VAL A 13 21.70 1.80 5.29
N THR A 14 20.95 2.32 6.26
CA THR A 14 21.16 1.93 7.66
C THR A 14 20.50 0.58 7.87
N ILE A 15 21.28 -0.43 8.25
CA ILE A 15 20.77 -1.73 8.66
C ILE A 15 20.52 -1.69 10.17
N GLN A 16 19.43 -2.30 10.61
CA GLN A 16 19.10 -2.52 12.01
C GLN A 16 18.66 -3.97 12.21
N TYR A 17 18.92 -4.52 13.39
CA TYR A 17 18.43 -5.84 13.75
C TYR A 17 16.92 -5.80 14.01
N ASN A 18 16.19 -6.73 13.40
CA ASN A 18 14.75 -6.92 13.57
C ASN A 18 14.43 -7.61 14.92
N LEU A 19 13.15 -7.86 15.19
CA LEU A 19 12.70 -8.55 16.40
C LEU A 19 13.24 -10.00 16.55
N CYS A 20 13.80 -10.57 15.48
CA CYS A 20 14.42 -11.90 15.44
C CYS A 20 15.95 -11.85 15.35
N ASN A 21 16.57 -10.69 15.56
CA ASN A 21 18.02 -10.46 15.38
C ASN A 21 18.54 -10.71 13.95
N GLU A 22 17.72 -10.48 12.93
CA GLU A 22 18.11 -10.51 11.52
C GLU A 22 18.29 -9.09 10.97
N PRO A 23 19.22 -8.87 10.03
CA PRO A 23 19.50 -7.54 9.49
C PRO A 23 18.38 -7.06 8.55
N TRP A 24 17.63 -6.03 8.96
CA TRP A 24 16.61 -5.36 8.15
C TRP A 24 16.98 -3.90 7.87
N ILE A 25 16.35 -3.30 6.87
CA ILE A 25 16.61 -1.90 6.53
C ILE A 25 15.87 -1.01 7.52
N LYS A 26 16.53 0.03 8.02
CA LYS A 26 15.88 1.08 8.81
C LYS A 26 14.77 1.72 7.99
N TYR A 27 13.62 1.91 8.61
CA TYR A 27 12.50 2.57 7.99
C TYR A 27 12.90 3.96 7.45
N SER A 28 12.43 4.27 6.26
CA SER A 28 12.51 5.58 5.62
C SER A 28 11.38 5.67 4.61
N ILE A 29 10.65 6.79 4.61
CA ILE A 29 9.57 7.03 3.63
C ILE A 29 10.03 6.84 2.19
N SER A 30 11.29 7.13 1.88
CA SER A 30 11.87 6.98 0.53
C SER A 30 12.06 5.52 0.06
N ILE A 31 11.84 4.55 0.94
CA ILE A 31 11.87 3.11 0.65
C ILE A 31 10.47 2.59 0.34
N VAL A 32 9.44 3.14 0.98
CA VAL A 32 8.05 2.62 0.96
C VAL A 32 7.09 3.49 0.15
N ALA A 33 7.41 4.76 -0.06
CA ALA A 33 6.51 5.65 -0.79
C ALA A 33 6.53 5.36 -2.29
N ASP A 34 5.37 5.48 -2.92
CA ASP A 34 5.17 5.44 -4.37
C ASP A 34 5.59 6.78 -5.00
N LYS A 35 6.82 7.18 -4.71
CA LYS A 35 7.41 8.44 -5.15
C LYS A 35 8.69 8.15 -5.92
N GLY A 36 8.86 8.84 -7.06
CA GLY A 36 10.05 8.74 -7.90
C GLY A 36 9.75 8.23 -9.31
N LEU A 37 10.79 8.09 -10.13
CA LEU A 37 10.63 7.87 -11.57
C LEU A 37 10.43 6.39 -11.97
N LYS A 38 10.64 5.45 -11.04
CA LYS A 38 10.63 4.01 -11.32
C LYS A 38 9.36 3.37 -10.77
N LYS A 39 8.27 3.43 -11.53
CA LYS A 39 6.97 2.81 -11.18
C LYS A 39 7.08 1.33 -10.72
N PRO A 40 7.93 0.47 -11.33
CA PRO A 40 8.06 -0.91 -10.84
C PRO A 40 8.64 -1.05 -9.43
N LEU A 41 9.26 -0.01 -8.88
CA LEU A 41 9.79 0.01 -7.51
C LEU A 41 8.80 0.60 -6.49
N TYR A 42 7.66 1.11 -6.95
CA TYR A 42 6.58 1.54 -6.08
C TYR A 42 6.09 0.37 -5.25
N THR A 43 5.79 0.62 -3.98
CA THR A 43 5.31 -0.40 -3.07
C THR A 43 4.02 -1.02 -3.58
N SER A 44 3.03 -0.23 -4.03
CA SER A 44 1.79 -0.78 -4.60
C SER A 44 2.07 -1.76 -5.75
N ALA A 45 2.92 -1.36 -6.69
CA ALA A 45 3.28 -2.17 -7.86
C ALA A 45 4.04 -3.45 -7.49
N ARG A 46 4.87 -3.40 -6.44
CA ARG A 46 5.59 -4.57 -5.91
C ARG A 46 4.64 -5.53 -5.21
N LEU A 47 3.74 -4.99 -4.38
CA LEU A 47 2.72 -5.77 -3.70
C LEU A 47 1.79 -6.48 -4.69
N LYS A 48 1.33 -5.77 -5.73
CA LYS A 48 0.51 -6.35 -6.81
C LYS A 48 1.22 -7.48 -7.58
N LYS A 49 2.55 -7.43 -7.67
CA LYS A 49 3.37 -8.51 -8.26
C LYS A 49 3.61 -9.69 -7.33
N GLY A 50 3.06 -9.65 -6.12
CA GLY A 50 3.14 -10.71 -5.13
C GLY A 50 4.21 -10.52 -4.06
N GLU A 51 5.03 -9.45 -4.10
CA GLU A 51 5.87 -9.14 -2.94
C GLU A 51 5.00 -8.76 -1.74
N VAL A 52 5.55 -8.94 -0.54
CA VAL A 52 4.88 -8.61 0.72
C VAL A 52 5.78 -7.69 1.52
N LEU A 53 5.20 -6.62 2.05
CA LEU A 53 5.92 -5.65 2.84
C LEU A 53 5.75 -5.97 4.33
N TYR A 54 6.85 -6.34 4.97
CA TYR A 54 6.90 -6.48 6.42
C TYR A 54 7.50 -5.25 7.05
N LEU A 55 6.84 -4.74 8.09
CA LEU A 55 7.29 -3.56 8.81
C LEU A 55 7.29 -3.83 10.30
N GLU A 56 8.21 -3.22 11.03
CA GLU A 56 8.28 -3.38 12.47
C GLU A 56 8.30 -2.05 13.19
N THR A 57 7.53 -1.98 14.27
CA THR A 57 7.76 -1.06 15.39
C THR A 57 8.90 -1.61 16.26
N HIS A 58 9.15 -1.03 17.44
CA HIS A 58 10.10 -1.62 18.38
C HIS A 58 9.61 -2.91 19.06
N SER A 59 8.34 -3.28 18.92
CA SER A 59 7.74 -4.40 19.67
C SER A 59 6.81 -5.31 18.85
N ASN A 60 6.31 -4.84 17.70
CA ASN A 60 5.36 -5.56 16.87
C ASN A 60 5.81 -5.59 15.41
N ARG A 61 5.49 -6.68 14.72
CA ARG A 61 5.66 -6.85 13.27
C ARG A 61 4.29 -6.81 12.58
N TYR A 62 4.24 -6.13 11.44
CA TYR A 62 3.07 -5.97 10.60
C TYR A 62 3.37 -6.47 9.18
N GLU A 63 2.30 -6.84 8.49
CA GLU A 63 2.27 -7.30 7.11
C GLU A 63 1.32 -6.39 6.33
N LEU A 64 1.80 -5.84 5.21
CA LEU A 64 0.98 -5.25 4.17
C LEU A 64 1.12 -6.11 2.91
N CYS A 65 0.02 -6.69 2.46
CA CYS A 65 -0.01 -7.51 1.25
C CYS A 65 -1.14 -7.10 0.31
N PHE A 66 -0.98 -7.42 -0.97
CA PHE A 66 -2.07 -7.36 -1.93
C PHE A 66 -3.12 -8.44 -1.62
N ASN A 67 -4.39 -8.08 -1.71
CA ASN A 67 -5.52 -8.96 -1.37
C ASN A 67 -6.50 -9.16 -2.55
N GLY A 68 -6.12 -8.71 -3.75
CA GLY A 68 -6.90 -8.87 -4.96
C GLY A 68 -7.39 -7.54 -5.55
N GLU A 69 -8.33 -7.65 -6.48
CA GLU A 69 -8.97 -6.51 -7.12
C GLU A 69 -10.45 -6.52 -6.78
N LYS A 70 -11.04 -5.34 -6.57
CA LYS A 70 -12.47 -5.18 -6.29
C LYS A 70 -13.10 -4.29 -7.37
N MET A 71 -14.27 -4.69 -7.86
CA MET A 71 -15.09 -3.85 -8.72
C MET A 71 -15.94 -2.91 -7.86
N VAL A 72 -15.82 -1.61 -8.10
CA VAL A 72 -16.67 -0.60 -7.48
C VAL A 72 -17.45 0.17 -8.54
N SER A 73 -18.72 0.44 -8.26
CA SER A 73 -19.54 1.30 -9.11
C SER A 73 -19.05 2.75 -9.00
N ALA A 74 -18.88 3.45 -10.13
CA ALA A 74 -18.42 4.85 -10.16
C ALA A 74 -19.18 5.79 -9.19
N MET A 75 -20.46 5.54 -8.88
CA MET A 75 -21.22 6.35 -7.92
C MET A 75 -20.72 6.26 -6.47
N ALA A 76 -20.07 5.16 -6.06
CA ALA A 76 -19.52 5.02 -4.71
C ALA A 76 -18.10 5.61 -4.59
N ALA A 77 -17.33 5.64 -5.68
CA ALA A 77 -15.98 6.21 -5.71
C ALA A 77 -15.99 7.75 -5.64
N SER A 78 -17.05 8.40 -6.10
CA SER A 78 -17.17 9.88 -6.10
C SER A 78 -17.71 10.49 -4.79
N GLN A 79 -18.27 9.71 -3.86
CA GLN A 79 -18.91 10.25 -2.64
C GLN A 79 -17.92 10.75 -1.55
N VAL A 80 -16.61 10.60 -1.75
CA VAL A 80 -15.60 11.02 -0.75
C VAL A 80 -15.10 12.46 -0.99
N GLN A 81 -15.54 13.14 -2.05
CA GLN A 81 -14.92 14.41 -2.48
C GLN A 81 -15.77 15.69 -2.40
N GLU A 82 -16.98 15.68 -1.83
CA GLU A 82 -17.79 16.91 -1.74
C GLU A 82 -18.34 17.16 -0.34
N VAL A 83 -17.57 17.90 0.46
CA VAL A 83 -18.10 18.77 1.52
C VAL A 83 -17.48 20.15 1.33
N GLU A 84 -18.37 21.15 1.17
CA GLU A 84 -18.16 22.61 1.03
C GLU A 84 -17.79 23.08 -0.41
N THR A 85 -18.58 23.90 -1.14
CA THR A 85 -19.52 24.95 -0.73
C THR A 85 -20.50 25.27 -1.88
N GLU A 86 -21.72 25.65 -1.53
CA GLU A 86 -22.89 25.86 -2.37
C GLU A 86 -22.85 27.05 -3.37
N LYS A 87 -23.83 26.98 -4.31
CA LYS A 87 -24.62 28.07 -4.95
C LYS A 87 -24.13 28.68 -6.28
N LEU A 88 -24.82 28.33 -7.37
CA LEU A 88 -25.95 29.12 -7.91
C LEU A 88 -26.62 28.42 -9.13
N GLN A 89 -27.95 28.51 -9.15
CA GLN A 89 -28.89 27.95 -10.13
C GLN A 89 -29.01 28.84 -11.38
N THR A 90 -29.26 28.27 -12.58
CA THR A 90 -30.44 28.59 -13.44
C THR A 90 -30.57 27.71 -14.70
N HIS A 91 -31.76 27.06 -14.88
CA HIS A 91 -32.57 26.75 -16.08
C HIS A 91 -31.91 26.71 -17.50
N ASN A 92 -32.18 25.79 -18.45
CA ASN A 92 -33.47 25.29 -18.98
C ASN A 92 -33.31 24.12 -20.01
N VAL A 93 -34.22 23.14 -19.94
CA VAL A 93 -34.97 22.37 -20.99
C VAL A 93 -34.31 22.02 -22.35
N HIS A 94 -34.20 20.72 -22.69
CA HIS A 94 -34.99 20.01 -23.74
C HIS A 94 -34.62 18.52 -23.83
N ALA A 95 -35.63 17.64 -24.01
CA ALA A 95 -35.48 16.24 -24.42
C ALA A 95 -35.89 16.09 -25.90
N PRO A 96 -35.42 15.06 -26.64
CA PRO A 96 -36.31 13.92 -26.83
C PRO A 96 -35.65 12.54 -26.83
N ASN A 97 -36.55 11.58 -26.61
CA ASN A 97 -36.51 10.13 -26.44
C ASN A 97 -35.90 9.33 -27.60
N GLY A 98 -35.18 8.23 -27.31
CA GLY A 98 -34.94 7.15 -28.27
C GLY A 98 -33.70 6.29 -28.03
N GLU A 99 -33.94 5.08 -27.53
CA GLU A 99 -33.09 3.88 -27.60
C GLU A 99 -32.06 3.60 -26.49
N ARG A 100 -32.20 2.37 -25.98
CA ARG A 100 -31.55 1.78 -24.82
C ARG A 100 -30.06 1.59 -25.08
N SER A 101 -29.21 2.33 -24.36
CA SER A 101 -27.95 1.75 -23.89
C SER A 101 -28.04 1.62 -22.38
N LEU A 102 -27.97 0.38 -21.94
CA LEU A 102 -27.93 -0.06 -20.56
C LEU A 102 -26.83 0.72 -19.83
N MET A 103 -27.11 1.11 -18.58
CA MET A 103 -26.20 1.77 -17.65
C MET A 103 -24.74 1.39 -17.90
N ASP A 104 -24.00 2.23 -18.63
CA ASP A 104 -22.54 2.21 -18.62
C ASP A 104 -22.10 2.85 -17.31
N HIS A 105 -22.49 2.19 -16.22
CA HIS A 105 -22.02 2.53 -14.90
C HIS A 105 -20.57 2.06 -14.89
N GLU A 106 -19.67 2.97 -15.26
CA GLU A 106 -18.23 2.72 -15.37
C GLU A 106 -17.79 2.05 -14.07
N THR A 107 -17.57 0.75 -14.15
CA THR A 107 -17.21 -0.07 -13.01
C THR A 107 -15.70 0.03 -12.91
N VAL A 108 -15.22 0.71 -11.87
CA VAL A 108 -13.78 0.90 -11.67
C VAL A 108 -13.25 -0.31 -10.92
N VAL A 109 -12.18 -0.91 -11.45
CA VAL A 109 -11.45 -1.97 -10.76
C VAL A 109 -10.36 -1.30 -9.92
N ILE A 110 -10.40 -1.53 -8.62
CA ILE A 110 -9.41 -1.00 -7.67
C ILE A 110 -8.61 -2.15 -7.04
N ASP A 111 -7.32 -1.89 -6.82
CA ASP A 111 -6.43 -2.80 -6.11
C ASP A 111 -6.69 -2.70 -4.60
N VAL A 112 -6.95 -3.84 -3.97
CA VAL A 112 -7.19 -3.90 -2.53
C VAL A 112 -6.03 -4.56 -1.79
N PHE A 113 -5.73 -4.02 -0.61
CA PHE A 113 -4.65 -4.46 0.26
C PHE A 113 -5.18 -4.88 1.63
N ARG A 114 -4.36 -5.63 2.36
CA ARG A 114 -4.65 -6.07 3.72
C ARG A 114 -3.52 -5.65 4.65
N TRP A 115 -3.89 -5.04 5.77
CA TRP A 115 -2.98 -4.73 6.87
C TRP A 115 -3.20 -5.70 8.02
N SER A 116 -2.14 -6.36 8.46
CA SER A 116 -2.22 -7.37 9.51
C SER A 116 -1.07 -7.25 10.49
N ARG A 117 -1.32 -7.61 11.76
CA ARG A 117 -0.28 -7.78 12.77
C ARG A 117 0.14 -9.25 12.83
N CYS A 118 1.43 -9.51 12.82
CA CYS A 118 1.95 -10.85 13.10
C CYS A 118 1.72 -11.18 14.57
N LYS A 119 1.08 -12.32 14.86
CA LYS A 119 0.85 -12.77 16.25
C LYS A 119 2.16 -12.96 17.02
N LYS A 120 3.22 -13.38 16.30
CA LYS A 120 4.60 -13.50 16.81
C LYS A 120 5.60 -13.12 15.72
N PRO A 121 6.72 -12.46 16.07
CA PRO A 121 7.81 -12.28 15.11
C PRO A 121 8.46 -13.64 14.82
N LEU A 122 8.57 -13.98 13.53
CA LEU A 122 9.18 -15.23 13.06
C LEU A 122 10.45 -14.92 12.27
N PRO A 123 11.54 -15.71 12.38
CA PRO A 123 12.70 -15.53 11.51
C PRO A 123 12.32 -15.67 10.03
N GLN A 124 12.99 -14.92 9.15
CA GLN A 124 12.68 -14.90 7.71
C GLN A 124 12.69 -16.31 7.08
N LYS A 125 13.64 -17.17 7.49
CA LYS A 125 13.71 -18.55 7.01
C LYS A 125 12.45 -19.35 7.34
N VAL A 126 11.89 -19.13 8.54
CA VAL A 126 10.66 -19.78 8.98
C VAL A 126 9.46 -19.23 8.21
N MET A 127 9.36 -17.91 8.06
CA MET A 127 8.29 -17.29 7.27
C MET A 127 8.26 -17.85 5.84
N ARG A 128 9.42 -17.95 5.18
CA ARG A 128 9.52 -18.56 3.84
C ARG A 128 9.12 -20.03 3.78
N SER A 129 9.37 -20.79 4.83
CA SER A 129 8.95 -22.21 4.89
C SER A 129 7.45 -22.38 5.11
N ILE A 130 6.80 -21.41 5.76
CA ILE A 130 5.35 -21.40 6.00
C ILE A 130 4.61 -20.90 4.76
N GLY A 131 5.11 -19.83 4.14
CA GLY A 131 4.47 -19.15 3.01
C GLY A 131 4.52 -17.63 3.18
N ILE A 132 4.64 -16.92 2.07
CA ILE A 132 4.59 -15.45 1.99
C ILE A 132 3.50 -15.08 0.97
N PRO A 133 2.48 -14.26 1.31
CA PRO A 133 2.18 -13.71 2.64
C PRO A 133 1.98 -14.79 3.71
N LEU A 134 2.08 -14.42 4.99
CA LEU A 134 1.87 -15.39 6.06
C LEU A 134 0.41 -15.88 6.04
N PRO A 135 0.16 -17.16 6.29
CA PRO A 135 -1.18 -17.69 6.48
C PRO A 135 -1.90 -17.02 7.67
N LEU A 136 -3.23 -16.90 7.58
CA LEU A 136 -4.06 -16.15 8.54
C LEU A 136 -3.97 -16.69 9.97
N GLU A 137 -3.61 -17.95 10.17
CA GLU A 137 -3.37 -18.50 11.51
C GLU A 137 -2.21 -17.82 12.25
N TYR A 138 -1.27 -17.19 11.53
CA TYR A 138 -0.14 -16.42 12.09
C TYR A 138 -0.43 -14.92 12.20
N LEU A 139 -1.58 -14.46 11.70
CA LEU A 139 -1.92 -13.06 11.55
C LEU A 139 -3.18 -12.69 12.33
N GLU A 140 -3.18 -11.48 12.87
CA GLU A 140 -4.37 -10.77 13.28
C GLU A 140 -4.63 -9.71 12.22
N VAL A 141 -5.70 -9.90 11.45
CA VAL A 141 -6.09 -8.94 10.43
C VAL A 141 -6.65 -7.70 11.13
N LEU A 142 -6.03 -6.56 10.87
CA LEU A 142 -6.43 -5.29 11.47
C LEU A 142 -7.35 -4.52 10.53
N GLU A 143 -7.01 -4.47 9.24
CA GLU A 143 -7.80 -3.82 8.21
C GLU A 143 -7.76 -4.62 6.90
N GLU A 144 -8.90 -4.72 6.23
CA GLU A 144 -9.06 -5.38 4.93
C GLU A 144 -9.68 -4.44 3.91
N ASN A 145 -9.53 -4.77 2.64
CA ASN A 145 -10.09 -4.00 1.53
C ASN A 145 -9.60 -2.54 1.51
N LEU A 146 -8.35 -2.33 1.92
CA LEU A 146 -7.70 -1.02 1.86
C LEU A 146 -7.41 -0.68 0.42
N ASP A 147 -7.80 0.51 -0.02
CA ASP A 147 -7.28 1.09 -1.25
C ASP A 147 -5.87 1.64 -0.99
N TRP A 148 -5.11 1.91 -2.05
CA TRP A 148 -3.74 2.42 -1.85
C TRP A 148 -3.70 3.76 -1.11
N GLU A 149 -4.72 4.61 -1.31
CA GLU A 149 -4.84 5.92 -0.66
C GLU A 149 -5.14 5.82 0.85
N ASP A 150 -5.65 4.68 1.32
CA ASP A 150 -5.85 4.42 2.75
C ASP A 150 -4.53 4.15 3.48
N VAL A 151 -3.44 3.90 2.74
CA VAL A 151 -2.10 3.65 3.28
C VAL A 151 -1.26 4.92 3.21
N GLN A 152 -1.30 5.71 4.27
CA GLN A 152 -0.66 7.02 4.30
C GLN A 152 0.72 6.97 4.96
N TRP A 153 1.77 6.98 4.13
CA TRP A 153 3.16 6.98 4.60
C TRP A 153 3.59 8.34 5.17
N SER A 154 4.21 8.34 6.36
CA SER A 154 4.77 9.53 7.01
C SER A 154 6.30 9.44 7.13
N GLN A 155 6.95 10.45 7.71
CA GLN A 155 8.40 10.39 7.96
C GLN A 155 8.78 9.36 9.03
N THR A 156 7.83 9.02 9.91
CA THR A 156 8.00 8.18 11.11
C THR A 156 7.32 6.82 11.00
N GLY A 157 6.45 6.61 10.02
CA GLY A 157 5.64 5.39 9.99
C GLY A 157 4.57 5.36 8.90
N VAL A 158 3.43 4.79 9.26
CA VAL A 158 2.26 4.67 8.38
C VAL A 158 0.98 4.91 9.18
N TRP A 159 0.03 5.59 8.55
CA TRP A 159 -1.33 5.79 9.05
C TRP A 159 -2.27 4.89 8.26
N ILE A 160 -3.08 4.12 8.97
CA ILE A 160 -4.09 3.21 8.40
C ILE A 160 -5.31 3.28 9.31
N ALA A 161 -6.49 3.51 8.74
CA ALA A 161 -7.76 3.64 9.47
C ALA A 161 -7.68 4.62 10.67
N GLY A 162 -7.04 5.77 10.48
CA GLY A 162 -6.89 6.81 11.50
C GLY A 162 -5.90 6.49 12.63
N LYS A 163 -5.16 5.38 12.55
CA LYS A 163 -4.16 4.97 13.55
C LYS A 163 -2.74 5.03 12.98
N GLU A 164 -1.85 5.70 13.71
CA GLU A 164 -0.42 5.72 13.40
C GLU A 164 0.30 4.47 13.93
N TYR A 165 1.16 3.91 13.08
CA TYR A 165 2.12 2.88 13.43
C TYR A 165 3.52 3.46 13.22
N VAL A 166 4.25 3.73 14.30
CA VAL A 166 5.62 4.27 14.23
C VAL A 166 6.61 3.17 13.86
N LEU A 167 7.19 3.26 12.67
CA LEU A 167 7.98 2.18 12.08
C LEU A 167 9.48 2.44 12.28
N ALA A 168 10.17 1.40 12.72
CA ALA A 168 11.61 1.40 12.89
C ALA A 168 12.30 0.71 11.71
N ARG A 169 11.69 -0.33 11.14
CA ARG A 169 12.32 -1.21 10.14
C ARG A 169 11.34 -1.66 9.07
N VAL A 170 11.89 -2.02 7.92
CA VAL A 170 11.12 -2.46 6.76
C VAL A 170 11.88 -3.55 5.99
N HIS A 171 11.14 -4.50 5.44
CA HIS A 171 11.67 -5.54 4.57
C HIS A 171 10.62 -6.04 3.59
N PHE A 172 11.00 -6.18 2.32
CA PHE A 172 10.14 -6.79 1.31
C PHE A 172 10.53 -8.26 1.15
N LEU A 173 9.55 -9.15 1.13
CA LEU A 173 9.75 -10.57 0.86
C LEU A 173 8.93 -10.99 -0.34
N SER A 174 9.55 -11.73 -1.25
CA SER A 174 8.85 -12.42 -2.34
C SER A 174 8.45 -13.84 -1.89
N PRO A 175 7.33 -14.37 -2.40
CA PRO A 175 7.01 -15.80 -2.36
C PRO A 175 8.17 -16.62 -2.96
N ASN A 176 8.32 -17.88 -2.52
CA ASN A 176 9.33 -18.77 -3.09
C ASN A 176 8.92 -19.27 -4.48
#